data_AF-A0A7X9FWY4-F1
#
_entry.id   AF-A0A7X9FWY4-F1
#
_cell.length_a   1.000
_cell.length_b   1.000
_cell.length_c   1.000
_cell.angle_alpha   90.00
_cell.angle_beta   90.00
_cell.angle_gamma   90.00
#
_symmetry.space_group_name_H-M   'P 1'
#
loop_
_entity.id
_entity.type
_entity.pdbx_description
1 polymer ?
#
loop_
_entity_poly.entity_id
_entity_poly.type
_entity_poly.pdbx_seq_one_letter_code
_entity_poly.pdbx_strand_id
1 'polypeptide(L)'
;VEAELLLQARALGASRLQMIKILINESRLGQLAALIAAFGGVISEVGAVMMVGGNLKGYTRVLTTSIVQETRMGNFRAAIYLSLVLLALSFTVNWLLTSIQHRGETKWKRPNWK
;
A
#
# COMPACT_ATOMS: atom_id res chain seq x y z
N VAL A 1 4.60 18.92 -2.80
CA VAL A 1 5.00 19.47 -4.11
C VAL A 1 5.08 20.96 -3.95
N GLU A 2 6.26 21.53 -4.16
CA GLU A 2 6.49 22.98 -4.05
C GLU A 2 5.65 23.74 -5.10
N ALA A 3 4.92 24.78 -4.70
CA ALA A 3 4.16 25.60 -5.64
C ALA A 3 5.08 26.33 -6.65
N GLU A 4 6.32 26.61 -6.23
CA GLU A 4 7.34 27.28 -7.03
C GLU A 4 7.78 26.46 -8.25
N LEU A 5 7.85 25.14 -8.11
CA LEU A 5 8.26 24.21 -9.19
C LEU A 5 7.25 24.22 -10.35
N LEU A 6 5.96 24.37 -10.04
CA LEU A 6 4.90 24.48 -11.04
C LEU A 6 4.90 25.83 -11.74
N LEU A 7 5.17 26.91 -11.01
CA LEU A 7 5.27 28.26 -11.59
C LEU A 7 6.45 28.35 -12.56
N GLN A 8 7.60 27.76 -12.21
CA GLN A 8 8.77 27.69 -13.10
C GLN A 8 8.51 26.85 -14.35
N ALA A 9 7.89 25.67 -14.20
CA ALA A 9 7.52 24.83 -15.35
C ALA A 9 6.55 25.57 -16.30
N ARG A 10 5.59 26.32 -15.74
CA ARG A 10 4.64 27.11 -16.53
C ARG A 10 5.30 28.31 -17.22
N ALA A 11 6.26 28.98 -16.56
CA ALA A 11 7.05 30.05 -17.16
C ALA A 11 7.91 29.56 -18.34
N LEU A 12 8.35 28.29 -18.31
CA LEU A 12 9.06 27.62 -19.40
C LEU A 12 8.13 27.11 -20.52
N GLY A 13 6.83 27.43 -20.48
CA GLY A 13 5.87 27.06 -21.51
C GLY A 13 5.33 25.63 -21.40
N ALA A 14 5.42 24.99 -20.23
CA ALA A 14 4.93 23.62 -20.07
C ALA A 14 3.42 23.50 -20.32
N SER A 15 3.02 22.50 -21.10
CA SER A 15 1.62 22.18 -21.34
C SER A 15 0.95 21.55 -20.11
N ARG A 16 -0.39 21.53 -20.08
CA ARG A 16 -1.15 20.93 -18.95
C ARG A 16 -0.75 19.48 -18.67
N LEU A 17 -0.51 18.70 -19.72
CA LEU A 17 -0.09 17.30 -19.60
C LEU A 17 1.32 17.17 -19.03
N GLN A 18 2.23 18.08 -19.39
CA GLN A 18 3.59 18.11 -18.83
C GLN A 18 3.56 18.47 -17.34
N MET A 19 2.72 19.40 -16.92
CA MET A 19 2.55 19.73 -15.50
C MET A 19 2.03 18.54 -14.69
N ILE A 20 1.03 17.81 -15.19
CA ILE A 20 0.51 16.61 -14.52
C ILE A 20 1.62 15.55 -14.37
N LYS A 21 2.42 15.34 -15.41
CA LYS A 21 3.53 14.38 -15.38
C LYS A 21 4.58 14.74 -14.33
N ILE A 22 4.91 16.03 -14.20
CA ILE A 22 5.82 16.53 -13.16
C ILE A 22 5.21 16.29 -11.77
N LEU A 23 3.93 16.63 -11.58
CA LEU A 23 3.24 16.46 -10.30
C LEU A 23 3.24 14.99 -9.83
N ILE A 24 2.95 14.06 -10.75
CA ILE A 24 2.93 12.62 -10.46
C ILE A 24 4.33 12.13 -10.08
N ASN A 25 5.36 12.53 -10.83
CA ASN A 25 6.73 12.12 -10.55
C ASN A 25 7.25 12.67 -9.22
N GLU A 26 6.90 13.91 -8.87
CA GLU A 26 7.36 14.55 -7.64
C GLU A 26 6.65 13.99 -6.41
N SER A 27 5.35 13.66 -6.54
CA SER A 27 4.56 13.07 -5.46
C SER A 27 4.72 11.55 -5.32
N ARG A 28 5.59 10.90 -6.09
CA ARG A 28 5.75 9.43 -6.11
C ARG A 28 5.97 8.82 -4.71
N LEU A 29 6.71 9.47 -3.83
CA LEU A 29 6.95 9.00 -2.46
C LEU A 29 5.68 9.09 -1.62
N GLY A 30 4.93 10.19 -1.74
CA GLY A 30 3.64 10.35 -1.09
C GLY A 30 2.59 9.36 -1.61
N GLN A 31 2.61 9.06 -2.91
CA GLN A 31 1.74 8.04 -3.51
C GLN A 31 2.06 6.64 -3.00
N LEU A 32 3.34 6.29 -2.88
CA LEU A 32 3.76 5.01 -2.29
C LEU A 32 3.33 4.89 -0.83
N ALA A 33 3.49 5.95 -0.03
CA ALA A 33 3.02 5.96 1.35
C ALA A 33 1.50 5.78 1.44
N ALA A 34 0.73 6.45 0.58
CA ALA A 34 -0.72 6.28 0.51
C ALA A 34 -1.12 4.85 0.11
N LEU A 35 -0.40 4.22 -0.82
CA LEU A 35 -0.61 2.82 -1.20
C LEU A 35 -0.34 1.86 -0.03
N ILE A 36 0.73 2.07 0.72
CA ILE A 36 1.06 1.25 1.90
C ILE A 36 -0.04 1.38 2.96
N ALA A 37 -0.51 2.59 3.23
CA ALA A 37 -1.60 2.84 4.17
C ALA A 37 -2.91 2.18 3.72
N ALA A 38 -3.27 2.32 2.43
CA ALA A 38 -4.47 1.71 1.87
C ALA A 38 -4.40 0.18 1.92
N PHE A 39 -3.25 -0.41 1.61
CA PHE A 39 -3.03 -1.85 1.72
C PHE A 39 -3.26 -2.36 3.14
N GLY A 40 -2.69 -1.71 4.15
CA GLY A 40 -2.89 -2.05 5.56
C GLY A 40 -4.37 -1.98 5.98
N GLY A 41 -5.08 -0.96 5.51
CA GLY A 41 -6.52 -0.81 5.75
C GLY A 41 -7.35 -1.95 5.16
N VAL A 42 -7.14 -2.27 3.87
CA VAL A 42 -7.91 -3.32 3.18
C VAL A 42 -7.68 -4.71 3.77
N ILE A 43 -6.45 -5.04 4.15
CA ILE A 43 -6.14 -6.34 4.78
C ILE A 43 -6.77 -6.48 6.18
N SER A 44 -6.96 -5.36 6.88
CA SER A 44 -7.58 -5.33 8.22
C SER A 44 -9.11 -5.44 8.17
N GLU A 45 -9.72 -5.16 7.02
CA GLU A 45 -11.18 -5.15 6.85
C GLU A 45 -11.73 -6.57 6.64
N VAL A 46 -11.91 -7.31 7.72
CA VAL A 46 -12.47 -8.68 7.68
C VAL A 46 -14.00 -8.66 7.75
N GLY A 47 -14.59 -7.67 8.44
CA GLY A 47 -16.03 -7.61 8.70
C GLY A 47 -16.86 -7.42 7.42
N ALA A 48 -16.53 -6.40 6.62
CA ALA A 48 -17.23 -6.15 5.36
C ALA A 48 -17.09 -7.34 4.38
N VAL A 49 -15.90 -7.94 4.32
CA VAL A 49 -15.63 -9.09 3.43
C VAL A 49 -16.39 -10.34 3.87
N MET A 50 -16.60 -10.54 5.17
CA MET A 50 -17.47 -11.62 5.67
C MET A 50 -18.95 -11.39 5.38
N MET A 51 -19.40 -10.13 5.35
CA MET A 51 -20.81 -9.79 5.14
C MET A 51 -21.22 -9.88 3.67
N VAL A 52 -20.33 -9.48 2.75
CA VAL A 52 -20.62 -9.41 1.30
C VAL A 52 -19.95 -10.55 0.51
N GLY A 53 -18.87 -11.14 1.05
CA GLY A 53 -18.08 -12.16 0.36
C GLY A 53 -18.73 -13.54 0.37
N GLY A 54 -18.42 -14.32 -0.67
CA GLY A 54 -18.82 -15.73 -0.76
C GLY A 54 -17.95 -16.62 0.13
N ASN A 55 -18.54 -17.70 0.67
CA ASN A 55 -17.85 -18.62 1.57
C ASN A 55 -17.64 -20.04 0.96
N LEU A 56 -17.46 -20.13 -0.36
CA LEU A 56 -17.24 -21.42 -1.02
C LEU A 56 -15.74 -21.77 -1.01
N LYS A 57 -15.41 -22.86 -0.31
CA LYS A 57 -14.03 -23.36 -0.21
C LYS A 57 -13.46 -23.61 -1.60
N GLY A 58 -12.33 -22.98 -1.91
CA GLY A 58 -11.62 -23.15 -3.18
C GLY A 58 -12.15 -22.33 -4.36
N TYR A 59 -13.22 -21.56 -4.19
CA TYR A 59 -13.79 -20.73 -5.26
C TYR A 59 -13.83 -19.25 -4.88
N THR A 60 -14.60 -18.92 -3.83
CA THR A 60 -14.89 -17.53 -3.45
C THR A 60 -14.40 -17.18 -2.05
N ARG A 61 -13.99 -18.19 -1.27
CA ARG A 61 -13.51 -17.99 0.10
C ARG A 61 -12.14 -17.36 0.12
N VAL A 62 -12.03 -16.19 0.75
CA VAL A 62 -10.75 -15.50 0.97
C VAL A 62 -10.06 -16.00 2.24
N LEU A 63 -8.76 -15.75 2.34
CA LEU A 63 -7.93 -16.23 3.44
C LEU A 63 -8.41 -15.73 4.82
N THR A 64 -8.75 -14.44 4.93
CA THR A 64 -9.27 -13.82 6.17
C THR A 64 -10.57 -14.46 6.64
N THR A 65 -11.52 -14.69 5.73
CA THR A 65 -12.78 -15.39 6.05
C THR A 65 -12.56 -16.85 6.44
N SER A 66 -11.54 -17.51 5.87
CA SER A 66 -11.15 -18.88 6.24
C SER A 66 -10.64 -18.94 7.68
N ILE A 67 -9.81 -17.99 8.09
CA ILE A 67 -9.30 -17.90 9.47
C ILE A 67 -10.47 -17.79 10.45
N VAL A 68 -11.42 -16.88 10.18
CA VAL A 68 -12.58 -16.70 11.05
C VAL A 68 -13.47 -17.95 11.07
N GLN A 69 -13.68 -18.59 9.91
CA GLN A 69 -14.50 -19.80 9.86
C GLN A 69 -13.86 -20.97 10.61
N GLU A 70 -12.58 -21.26 10.40
CA GLU A 70 -11.87 -22.32 11.11
C GLU A 70 -11.86 -22.07 12.63
N THR A 71 -11.72 -20.80 13.05
CA THR A 71 -11.84 -20.40 14.46
C THR A 71 -13.24 -20.67 15.03
N ARG A 72 -14.30 -20.33 14.27
CA ARG A 72 -15.70 -20.57 14.66
C ARG A 72 -16.06 -22.06 14.73
N MET A 73 -15.41 -22.90 13.93
CA MET A 73 -15.59 -24.35 13.95
C MET A 73 -14.77 -25.04 15.06
N GLY A 74 -13.99 -24.28 15.85
CA GLY A 74 -13.11 -24.82 16.88
C GLY A 74 -11.80 -25.43 16.34
N ASN A 75 -11.52 -25.28 15.04
CA ASN A 75 -10.30 -25.76 14.42
C ASN A 75 -9.17 -24.72 14.54
N PHE A 76 -8.77 -24.44 15.77
CA PHE A 76 -7.74 -23.43 16.07
C PHE A 76 -6.39 -23.75 15.42
N ARG A 77 -6.08 -25.05 15.25
CA ARG A 77 -4.86 -25.49 14.60
C ARG A 77 -4.78 -24.96 13.16
N ALA A 78 -5.83 -25.18 12.36
CA ALA A 78 -5.87 -24.64 11.00
C ALA A 78 -5.93 -23.10 10.97
N ALA A 79 -6.69 -22.48 11.87
CA ALA A 79 -6.80 -21.03 11.96
C ALA A 79 -5.44 -20.35 12.23
N ILE A 80 -4.62 -20.92 13.12
CA ILE A 80 -3.28 -20.42 13.43
C ILE A 80 -2.35 -20.56 12.21
N TYR A 81 -2.35 -21.71 11.54
CA TYR A 81 -1.54 -21.90 10.33
C TYR A 81 -1.90 -20.88 9.24
N LEU A 82 -3.20 -20.68 8.98
CA LEU A 82 -3.66 -19.69 8.00
C LEU A 82 -3.30 -18.25 8.41
N SER A 83 -3.39 -17.93 9.70
CA SER A 83 -3.01 -16.61 10.24
C SER A 83 -1.52 -16.33 10.06
N LEU A 84 -0.66 -17.32 10.30
CA LEU A 84 0.78 -17.19 10.07
C LEU A 84 1.12 -16.98 8.60
N VAL A 85 0.42 -17.68 7.69
CA VAL A 85 0.57 -17.46 6.24
C VAL A 85 0.13 -16.04 5.86
N LEU A 86 -1.00 -15.55 6.37
CA LEU A 86 -1.45 -14.18 6.12
C LEU A 86 -0.44 -13.16 6.62
N LEU A 87 0.09 -13.36 7.82
CA LEU A 87 1.07 -12.48 8.45
C LEU A 87 2.35 -12.41 7.60
N ALA A 88 2.88 -13.57 7.18
CA ALA A 88 4.06 -13.64 6.33
C ALA A 88 3.85 -12.94 4.98
N LEU A 89 2.69 -13.14 4.35
CA LEU A 89 2.34 -12.46 3.10
C LEU A 89 2.21 -10.95 3.28
N SER A 90 1.47 -10.51 4.30
CA SER A 90 1.28 -9.09 4.61
C SER A 90 2.62 -8.40 4.89
N PHE A 91 3.48 -9.03 5.70
CA PHE A 91 4.81 -8.52 5.99
C PHE A 91 5.69 -8.46 4.74
N THR A 92 5.66 -9.50 3.90
CA THR A 92 6.43 -9.54 2.65
C THR A 92 6.02 -8.40 1.70
N VAL A 93 4.72 -8.20 1.51
CA VAL A 93 4.21 -7.11 0.65
C VAL A 93 4.57 -5.75 1.24
N ASN A 94 4.35 -5.55 2.55
CA ASN A 94 4.67 -4.30 3.22
C ASN A 94 6.18 -3.98 3.14
N TRP A 95 7.03 -4.99 3.35
CA TRP A 95 8.47 -4.86 3.24
C TRP A 95 8.93 -4.53 1.82
N LEU A 96 8.34 -5.16 0.80
CA LEU A 96 8.62 -4.84 -0.61
C LEU A 96 8.25 -3.40 -0.95
N LEU A 97 7.04 -2.97 -0.57
CA LEU A 97 6.56 -1.60 -0.81
C LEU A 97 7.46 -0.57 -0.09
N THR A 98 7.80 -0.83 1.18
CA THR A 98 8.66 0.03 1.99
C THR A 98 10.09 0.08 1.44
N SER A 99 10.61 -1.04 0.94
CA SER A 99 11.93 -1.12 0.31
C SER A 99 12.01 -0.31 -0.99
N ILE A 100 10.92 -0.28 -1.76
CA ILE A 100 10.81 0.57 -2.96
C ILE A 100 10.76 2.05 -2.57
N GLN A 101 10.05 2.41 -1.50
CA GLN A 101 9.99 3.78 -1.00
C GLN A 101 11.37 4.29 -0.55
N HIS A 102 12.12 3.50 0.22
CA HIS A 102 13.46 3.89 0.72
C HIS A 102 14.49 4.11 -0.40
N ARG A 103 14.36 3.44 -1.55
CA ARG A 103 15.23 3.70 -2.71
C ARG A 103 15.06 5.10 -3.30
N GLY A 104 13.95 5.78 -3.01
CA GLY A 104 13.70 7.15 -3.44
C GLY A 104 14.17 8.24 -2.46
N GLU A 105 14.50 7.89 -1.21
CA GLU A 105 14.84 8.84 -0.14
C GLU A 105 16.34 9.18 -0.03
N THR A 106 17.22 8.53 -0.80
CA THR A 106 18.65 8.89 -0.82
C THR A 106 18.94 10.10 -1.70
N LYS A 107 18.50 11.30 -1.28
CA LYS A 107 19.12 12.58 -1.69
C LYS A 107 18.90 13.67 -0.63
N TRP A 108 19.44 13.46 0.58
CA TRP A 108 19.76 14.57 1.48
C TRP A 108 21.25 14.94 1.39
N LYS A 109 21.56 15.84 0.45
CA LYS A 109 22.73 16.73 0.50
C LYS A 109 22.19 18.07 -0.03
N ARG A 110 22.23 19.18 0.69
CA ARG A 110 23.39 19.77 1.40
C ARG A 110 22.93 20.73 2.51
N PRO A 111 23.58 20.75 3.67
CA PRO A 111 23.83 22.01 4.37
C PRO A 111 25.13 22.58 3.79
N ASN A 112 25.05 23.69 3.06
CA ASN A 112 26.24 24.48 2.76
C ASN A 112 25.97 25.91 3.23
N TRP A 113 26.22 26.12 4.51
CA TRP A 113 26.36 27.44 5.11
C TRP A 113 27.69 28.02 4.61
N LYS A 114 27.63 28.92 3.64
CA LYS A 114 28.64 29.95 3.37
C LYS A 114 27.93 31.16 2.81
#